data_AF-A0A536BIQ1-F1
#
_entry.id   AF-A0A536BIQ1-F1
#
_cell.length_a   1.000
_cell.length_b   1.000
_cell.length_c   1.000
_cell.angle_alpha   90.00
_cell.angle_beta   90.00
_cell.angle_gamma   90.00
#
_symmetry.space_group_name_H-M   'P 1'
#
loop_
_entity.id
_entity.type
_entity.pdbx_description
1 polymer ?
#
loop_
_entity_poly.entity_id
_entity_poly.type
_entity_poly.pdbx_seq_one_letter_code
_entity_poly.pdbx_strand_id
1 'polypeptide(L)' 'MRKLIVLTFVTLDGVMQAPGGPEEDSSGGFKYGGWSMPLFDDAVGQAMGEQMGHPFDLLLGRKTYDIFASFWPKAT' A
#
# COMPACT_ATOMS: atom_id res chain seq x y z
N MET A 1 -26.73 1.75 2.50
CA MET A 1 -25.69 1.77 1.45
C MET A 1 -24.34 1.51 2.11
N ARG A 2 -23.47 0.68 1.52
CA ARG A 2 -22.10 0.48 2.03
C ARG A 2 -21.25 1.70 1.67
N LYS A 3 -20.29 2.06 2.54
CA LYS A 3 -19.32 3.13 2.24
C LYS A 3 -18.18 2.56 1.40
N LEU A 4 -17.75 3.33 0.39
CA LEU A 4 -16.50 3.07 -0.32
C LEU A 4 -15.39 3.84 0.39
N ILE A 5 -14.33 3.15 0.77
CA ILE A 5 -13.19 3.71 1.50
C ILE A 5 -11.96 3.53 0.63
N VAL A 6 -11.15 4.59 0.51
CA VAL A 6 -9.85 4.55 -0.17
C VAL A 6 -8.78 4.69 0.90
N LEU A 7 -7.90 3.69 0.98
CA LEU A 7 -6.71 3.69 1.82
C LEU A 7 -5.49 3.70 0.90
N THR A 8 -4.62 4.70 1.03
CA THR A 8 -3.47 4.87 0.14
C THR A 8 -2.33 5.62 0.81
N PHE A 9 -1.10 5.33 0.39
CA PHE A 9 0.08 6.16 0.62
C PHE A 9 0.27 7.08 -0.58
N VAL A 10 0.47 8.36 -0.33
CA VAL A 10 0.68 9.36 -1.39
C VAL A 10 1.78 10.33 -0.99
N THR A 11 2.67 10.65 -1.91
CA THR A 11 3.67 11.71 -1.72
C THR A 11 3.01 13.09 -1.81
N LEU A 12 3.71 14.14 -1.36
CA LEU A 12 3.19 15.51 -1.40
C LEU A 12 2.88 15.99 -2.85
N ASP A 13 3.63 15.50 -3.84
CA ASP A 13 3.45 15.76 -5.25
C ASP A 13 2.52 14.76 -5.98
N GLY A 14 1.88 13.85 -5.23
CA GLY A 14 0.76 13.03 -5.74
C GLY A 14 1.13 11.64 -6.27
N VAL A 15 2.30 11.10 -5.95
CA VAL A 15 2.75 9.77 -6.37
C VAL A 15 2.28 8.70 -5.38
N MET A 16 1.71 7.59 -5.90
CA MET A 16 1.27 6.42 -5.11
C MET A 16 2.03 5.13 -5.45
N GLN A 17 3.11 5.23 -6.23
CA GLN A 17 3.90 4.09 -6.71
C GLN A 17 4.89 3.60 -5.65
N ALA A 18 5.01 2.29 -5.52
CA ALA A 18 6.01 1.59 -4.71
C ALA A 18 6.24 2.13 -3.28
N PRO A 19 5.21 2.34 -2.45
CA PRO A 19 5.41 2.80 -1.07
C PRO A 19 6.14 1.78 -0.19
N GLY A 20 5.92 0.48 -0.37
CA GLY A 20 6.41 -0.57 0.52
C GLY A 20 7.83 -1.05 0.21
N GLY A 21 8.01 -1.75 -0.91
CA GLY A 21 9.30 -2.39 -1.24
C GLY A 21 10.16 -1.55 -2.20
N PRO A 22 11.51 -1.54 -2.06
CA PRO A 22 12.42 -0.92 -3.03
C PRO A 22 12.23 -1.38 -4.48
N GLU A 23 11.81 -2.64 -4.65
CA GLU A 23 11.57 -3.29 -5.95
C GLU A 23 10.08 -3.57 -6.22
N GLU A 24 9.16 -3.02 -5.41
CA GLU A 24 7.72 -3.29 -5.51
C GLU A 24 7.13 -2.92 -6.88
N ASP A 25 7.52 -1.76 -7.41
CA ASP A 25 7.16 -1.32 -8.76
C ASP A 25 8.20 -0.35 -9.32
N SER A 26 9.10 -0.85 -10.18
CA SER A 26 10.13 -0.04 -10.85
C SER A 26 9.69 0.55 -12.20
N SER A 27 8.40 0.41 -12.55
CA SER A 27 7.89 0.90 -13.83
C SER A 27 8.10 2.41 -14.00
N GLY A 28 8.28 2.85 -15.25
CA GLY A 28 8.55 4.26 -15.55
C GLY A 28 9.89 4.79 -15.05
N GLY A 29 10.78 3.93 -14.53
CA GLY A 29 12.07 4.35 -13.98
C GLY A 29 11.94 5.03 -12.62
N PHE A 30 10.89 4.74 -11.85
CA PHE A 30 10.70 5.30 -10.52
C PHE A 30 11.84 4.87 -9.58
N LYS A 31 12.51 5.86 -8.98
CA LYS A 31 13.77 5.65 -8.22
C LYS A 31 13.57 5.54 -6.71
N TYR A 32 12.35 5.80 -6.23
CA TYR A 32 12.06 5.93 -4.80
C TYR A 32 11.21 4.76 -4.29
N GLY A 33 11.43 3.54 -4.79
CA GLY A 33 10.75 2.38 -4.24
C GLY A 33 10.99 2.25 -2.72
N GLY A 34 9.96 1.85 -1.98
CA GLY A 34 9.99 1.72 -0.52
C GLY A 34 10.03 3.04 0.23
N TRP A 35 9.69 4.16 -0.41
CA TRP A 35 9.81 5.49 0.18
C TRP A 35 9.02 5.70 1.47
N SER A 36 7.93 4.96 1.71
CA SER A 36 7.12 5.15 2.91
C SER A 36 7.68 4.40 4.12
N MET A 37 8.49 3.35 3.92
CA MET A 37 9.00 2.51 5.01
C MET A 37 9.86 3.28 6.03
N PRO A 38 10.80 4.17 5.63
CA PRO A 38 11.58 4.97 6.58
C PRO A 38 10.74 6.01 7.34
N LEU A 39 9.52 6.30 6.88
CA LEU A 39 8.60 7.30 7.44
C LEU A 39 7.47 6.64 8.25
N PHE A 40 7.45 5.31 8.33
CA PHE A 40 6.38 4.59 9.01
C PHE A 40 6.53 4.76 10.52
N ASP A 41 5.50 5.30 11.17
CA ASP A 41 5.46 5.55 12.61
C ASP A 41 4.19 4.96 13.26
N ASP A 42 4.05 5.17 14.57
CA ASP A 42 2.92 4.66 15.34
C ASP A 42 1.57 5.21 14.86
N ALA A 43 1.52 6.46 14.38
CA ALA A 43 0.29 7.07 13.89
C ALA A 43 -0.16 6.42 12.58
N VAL A 44 0.78 6.17 11.66
CA VAL A 44 0.50 5.42 10.43
C VAL A 44 0.06 3.99 10.75
N GLY A 45 0.74 3.32 11.69
CA GLY A 45 0.38 1.98 12.14
C GLY A 45 -1.03 1.89 12.72
N GLN A 46 -1.41 2.84 13.56
CA GLN A 46 -2.76 2.94 14.11
C GLN A 46 -3.82 3.13 13.03
N ALA A 47 -3.61 4.08 12.10
CA ALA A 47 -4.54 4.30 10.99
C ALA A 47 -4.71 3.05 10.11
N MET A 48 -3.62 2.36 9.79
CA MET A 48 -3.66 1.09 9.07
C MET A 48 -4.43 0.01 9.84
N GLY A 49 -4.18 -0.12 11.15
CA GLY A 49 -4.87 -1.06 12.03
C GLY A 49 -6.37 -0.79 12.13
N GLU A 50 -6.79 0.46 12.24
CA GLU A 50 -8.21 0.84 12.27
C GLU A 50 -8.92 0.51 10.96
N GLN A 51 -8.28 0.78 9.82
CA GLN A 51 -8.89 0.57 8.49
C GLN A 51 -8.86 -0.89 8.05
N MET A 52 -7.80 -1.63 8.36
CA MET A 52 -7.60 -3.02 7.92
C MET A 52 -7.86 -4.07 9.01
N GLY A 53 -8.18 -3.66 10.25
CA GLY A 53 -8.42 -4.57 11.37
C GLY A 53 -9.82 -5.15 11.43
N HIS A 54 -10.72 -4.78 10.52
CA HIS A 54 -12.11 -5.23 10.48
C HIS A 54 -12.37 -5.98 9.16
N PRO A 55 -13.38 -6.85 9.05
CA PRO A 55 -13.69 -7.50 7.78
C PRO A 55 -14.10 -6.48 6.70
N PHE A 56 -13.47 -6.56 5.52
CA PHE A 56 -13.79 -5.75 4.34
C PHE A 56 -13.68 -6.57 3.05
N ASP A 57 -14.30 -6.05 1.99
CA ASP A 57 -14.12 -6.53 0.62
C ASP A 57 -13.08 -5.64 -0.07
N LEU A 58 -12.13 -6.24 -0.79
CA LEU A 58 -11.10 -5.48 -1.54
C LEU A 58 -11.49 -5.29 -3.00
N LEU A 59 -11.29 -4.07 -3.50
CA LEU A 59 -11.29 -3.75 -4.91
C LEU A 59 -9.90 -3.26 -5.30
N LEU A 60 -9.19 -4.04 -6.14
CA LEU A 60 -7.82 -3.76 -6.55
C LEU A 60 -7.70 -3.69 -8.06
N GLY A 61 -6.82 -2.82 -8.54
CA GLY A 61 -6.32 -2.90 -9.92
C GLY A 61 -5.38 -4.10 -10.09
N ARG A 62 -5.19 -4.54 -11.35
CA ARG A 62 -4.37 -5.73 -11.68
C ARG A 62 -2.97 -5.68 -11.06
N LYS A 63 -2.25 -4.56 -11.21
CA LYS A 63 -0.88 -4.44 -10.72
C LYS A 63 -0.80 -4.62 -9.19
N THR A 64 -1.66 -3.93 -8.44
CA THR A 64 -1.71 -4.06 -6.98
C THR A 64 -2.08 -5.48 -6.55
N TYR A 65 -3.02 -6.12 -7.25
CA TYR A 65 -3.35 -7.53 -7.02
C TYR A 65 -2.14 -8.45 -7.18
N ASP A 66 -1.39 -8.31 -8.29
CA ASP A 66 -0.22 -9.15 -8.56
C ASP A 66 0.86 -8.99 -7.48
N ILE A 67 1.12 -7.74 -7.04
CA ILE A 67 2.05 -7.44 -5.94
C ILE A 67 1.58 -8.13 -4.65
N PHE A 68 0.33 -7.92 -4.26
CA PHE A 68 -0.21 -8.45 -3.00
C PHE A 68 -0.24 -9.98 -2.99
N ALA A 69 -0.74 -10.58 -4.06
CA ALA A 69 -0.84 -12.04 -4.20
C ALA A 69 0.53 -12.72 -4.20
N SER A 70 1.59 -12.03 -4.66
CA SER A 70 2.95 -12.58 -4.66
C SER A 70 3.61 -12.59 -3.28
N PHE A 71 3.21 -11.67 -2.40
CA PHE A 71 3.81 -11.40 -1.09
C PHE A 71 3.05 -12.04 0.06
N TRP A 72 1.77 -11.69 0.25
CA TRP A 72 1.00 -12.00 1.46
C TRP A 72 0.84 -13.50 1.78
N PRO A 73 0.70 -14.42 0.80
CA PRO A 73 0.67 -15.85 1.10
C PRO A 73 1.94 -16.41 1.75
N LYS A 74 3.05 -15.65 1.74
CA LYS A 74 4.35 -16.04 2.29
C LYS A 74 4.74 -15.22 3.52
N ALA A 75 3.96 -14.19 3.87
CA ALA A 75 4.22 -13.35 5.03
C ALA A 75 3.93 -14.14 6.31
N THR A 76 4.93 -14.26 7.18
CA THR A 76 4.84 -14.96 8.48
C THR A 76 5.02 -13.99 9.63
#